data_AF-A0A163K5R2-F1
#
_entry.id   AF-A0A163K5R2-F1
#
_cell.length_a   1.000
_cell.length_b   1.000
_cell.length_c   1.000
_cell.angle_alpha   90.00
_cell.angle_beta   90.00
_cell.angle_gamma   90.00
#
_symmetry.space_group_name_H-M   'P 1'
#
loop_
_entity.id
_entity.type
_entity.pdbx_description
1 polymer ?
#
loop_
_entity_poly.entity_id
_entity_poly.type
_entity_poly.pdbx_seq_one_letter_code
_entity_poly.pdbx_strand_id
1 'polypeptide(L)'
;MVKTTEQHAIDTVRVLAADVVRGANSGHPGAPMGCAPMAHVLFNNHITLNPKNPKFINRDRFVLSNGHGCALQYVYLHLLGFDVSMDDLKQFRQLGSKTPGHPEANDTPGIEVTTGPLGQGSSIEIVRKGGYVLQDAADAKVIFVATGSEVSLAVDAAKKLAAEGVAARVVSMPCTELYDEQSEEYKKTVLSAGLPVIAIESLGAWGWERYSHAQIGMTTFGASAPIKDLYNKFNITADAAVAKAHKVIAHFQKVGYVPEIGLSL
;
A
#
# COMPACT_ATOMS: atom_id res chain seq x y z
N MET A 1 -0.99 -11.60 -40.56
CA MET A 1 0.35 -11.51 -39.95
C MET A 1 0.49 -12.65 -38.96
N VAL A 2 1.54 -13.47 -39.07
CA VAL A 2 1.87 -14.50 -38.07
C VAL A 2 2.44 -13.77 -36.85
N LYS A 3 1.81 -13.92 -35.69
CA LYS A 3 2.34 -13.36 -34.44
C LYS A 3 3.59 -14.15 -34.02
N THR A 4 4.58 -13.45 -33.49
CA THR A 4 5.80 -14.07 -32.92
C THR A 4 5.44 -14.91 -31.69
N THR A 5 6.28 -15.88 -31.32
CA THR A 5 6.09 -16.69 -30.10
C THR A 5 6.00 -15.81 -28.85
N GLU A 6 6.81 -14.74 -28.78
CA GLU A 6 6.74 -13.75 -27.69
C GLU A 6 5.37 -13.06 -27.65
N GLN A 7 4.86 -12.61 -28.81
CA GLN A 7 3.56 -11.96 -28.86
C GLN A 7 2.43 -12.92 -28.47
N HIS A 8 2.53 -14.21 -28.85
CA HIS A 8 1.60 -15.24 -28.39
C HIS A 8 1.67 -15.49 -26.88
N ALA A 9 2.86 -15.49 -26.28
CA ALA A 9 3.02 -15.64 -24.84
C ALA A 9 2.39 -14.46 -24.09
N ILE A 10 2.65 -13.23 -24.54
CA ILE A 10 2.06 -12.01 -23.98
C ILE A 10 0.53 -12.04 -24.10
N ASP A 11 0.01 -12.39 -25.28
CA ASP A 11 -1.43 -12.44 -25.50
C ASP A 11 -2.10 -13.57 -24.70
N THR A 12 -1.42 -14.70 -24.50
CA THR A 12 -1.87 -15.76 -23.60
C THR A 12 -2.06 -15.24 -22.18
N VAL A 13 -1.07 -14.50 -21.65
CA VAL A 13 -1.17 -13.90 -20.30
C VAL A 13 -2.35 -12.92 -20.22
N ARG A 14 -2.55 -12.09 -21.25
CA ARG A 14 -3.68 -11.14 -21.29
C ARG A 14 -5.03 -11.84 -21.22
N VAL A 15 -5.23 -12.82 -22.10
CA VAL A 15 -6.51 -13.54 -22.21
C VAL A 15 -6.75 -14.36 -20.96
N LEU A 16 -5.73 -15.09 -20.47
CA LEU A 16 -5.88 -15.90 -19.27
C LEU A 16 -6.18 -15.05 -18.03
N ALA A 17 -5.52 -13.91 -17.85
CA ALA A 17 -5.83 -13.00 -16.74
C ALA A 17 -7.27 -12.44 -16.82
N ALA A 18 -7.75 -12.14 -18.03
CA ALA A 18 -9.13 -11.71 -18.24
C ALA A 18 -10.13 -12.83 -17.92
N ASP A 19 -9.86 -14.06 -18.35
CA ASP A 19 -10.71 -15.22 -18.09
C ASP A 19 -10.73 -15.61 -16.61
N VAL A 20 -9.60 -15.53 -15.90
CA VAL A 20 -9.51 -15.75 -14.45
C VAL A 20 -10.42 -14.77 -13.69
N VAL A 21 -10.32 -13.48 -14.00
CA VAL A 21 -11.15 -12.44 -13.36
C VAL A 21 -12.62 -12.63 -13.73
N ARG A 22 -12.92 -12.97 -14.99
CA ARG A 22 -14.28 -13.23 -15.46
C ARG A 22 -14.88 -14.45 -14.77
N GLY A 23 -14.13 -15.54 -14.63
CA GLY A 23 -14.58 -16.78 -13.99
C GLY A 23 -15.00 -16.57 -12.53
N ALA A 24 -14.28 -15.71 -11.81
CA ALA A 24 -14.62 -15.32 -10.45
C ALA A 24 -15.73 -14.26 -10.35
N ASN A 25 -16.17 -13.69 -11.49
CA ASN A 25 -17.05 -12.52 -11.55
C ASN A 25 -16.58 -11.34 -10.67
N SER A 26 -15.26 -11.22 -10.46
CA SER A 26 -14.65 -10.31 -9.50
C SER A 26 -13.14 -10.18 -9.76
N GLY A 27 -12.61 -8.96 -9.75
CA GLY A 27 -11.16 -8.70 -9.91
C GLY A 27 -10.84 -7.54 -10.85
N HIS A 28 -9.55 -7.33 -11.12
CA HIS A 28 -9.05 -6.19 -11.91
C HIS A 28 -8.28 -6.69 -13.14
N PRO A 29 -8.90 -6.78 -14.32
CA PRO A 29 -8.26 -7.35 -15.50
C PRO A 29 -7.36 -6.34 -16.23
N GLY A 30 -7.61 -5.04 -16.06
CA GLY A 30 -6.90 -3.97 -16.77
C GLY A 30 -5.39 -3.95 -16.52
N ALA A 31 -4.99 -3.97 -15.25
CA ALA A 31 -3.57 -3.96 -14.88
C ALA A 31 -2.81 -5.20 -15.39
N PRO A 32 -3.31 -6.45 -15.22
CA PRO A 32 -2.71 -7.62 -15.84
C PRO A 32 -2.55 -7.52 -17.36
N MET A 33 -3.58 -7.06 -18.08
CA MET A 33 -3.51 -6.97 -19.55
C MET A 33 -2.51 -5.91 -20.04
N GLY A 34 -2.47 -4.75 -19.35
CA GLY A 34 -1.55 -3.65 -19.66
C GLY A 34 -0.10 -3.98 -19.32
N CYS A 35 0.13 -4.66 -18.19
CA CYS A 35 1.46 -5.03 -17.72
C CYS A 35 2.00 -6.35 -18.32
N ALA A 36 1.20 -7.11 -19.07
CA ALA A 36 1.65 -8.38 -19.66
C ALA A 36 2.96 -8.29 -20.47
N PRO A 37 3.22 -7.26 -21.31
CA PRO A 37 4.48 -7.14 -22.03
C PRO A 37 5.69 -6.92 -21.12
N MET A 38 5.60 -5.99 -20.15
CA MET A 38 6.71 -5.72 -19.22
C MET A 38 6.98 -6.93 -18.31
N ALA A 39 5.92 -7.61 -17.87
CA ALA A 39 6.03 -8.82 -17.08
C ALA A 39 6.68 -9.95 -17.89
N HIS A 40 6.39 -10.06 -19.19
CA HIS A 40 7.00 -11.07 -20.05
C HIS A 40 8.51 -10.87 -20.15
N VAL A 41 8.95 -9.64 -20.40
CA VAL A 41 10.38 -9.30 -20.44
C VAL A 41 11.03 -9.61 -19.10
N LEU A 42 10.42 -9.21 -17.98
CA LEU A 42 10.96 -9.48 -16.64
C LEU A 42 11.06 -10.98 -16.33
N PHE A 43 9.94 -11.71 -16.42
CA PHE A 43 9.84 -13.10 -15.99
C PHE A 43 10.52 -14.09 -16.92
N ASN A 44 10.67 -13.75 -18.20
CA ASN A 44 11.29 -14.64 -19.19
C ASN A 44 12.79 -14.35 -19.37
N ASN A 45 13.23 -13.09 -19.27
CA ASN A 45 14.58 -12.70 -19.72
C ASN A 45 15.51 -12.25 -18.59
N HIS A 46 14.97 -11.84 -17.43
CA HIS A 46 15.79 -11.18 -16.41
C HIS A 46 15.75 -11.83 -15.04
N ILE A 47 14.58 -12.33 -14.60
CA ILE A 47 14.43 -12.80 -13.23
C ILE A 47 14.97 -14.23 -13.05
N THR A 48 15.72 -14.44 -11.98
CA THR A 48 16.24 -15.74 -11.58
C THR A 48 15.31 -16.36 -10.54
N LEU A 49 14.52 -17.35 -10.97
CA LEU A 49 13.57 -18.07 -10.11
C LEU A 49 13.80 -19.59 -10.19
N ASN A 50 13.40 -20.31 -9.13
CA ASN A 50 13.33 -21.76 -9.16
C ASN A 50 11.92 -22.21 -8.71
N PRO A 51 11.03 -22.53 -9.65
CA PRO A 51 9.65 -22.95 -9.35
C PRO A 51 9.56 -24.21 -8.48
N LYS A 52 10.54 -25.12 -8.59
CA LYS A 52 10.64 -26.35 -7.78
C LYS A 52 11.23 -26.10 -6.40
N ASN A 53 11.89 -24.95 -6.20
CA ASN A 53 12.37 -24.50 -4.90
C ASN A 53 12.08 -22.99 -4.72
N PRO A 54 10.81 -22.63 -4.43
CA PRO A 54 10.38 -21.24 -4.29
C PRO A 54 11.12 -20.47 -3.20
N LYS A 55 11.81 -21.17 -2.28
CA LYS A 55 12.55 -20.60 -1.16
C LYS A 55 14.06 -20.59 -1.38
N PHE A 56 14.54 -20.88 -2.60
CA PHE A 56 15.95 -20.81 -2.94
C PHE A 56 16.55 -19.46 -2.54
N ILE A 57 17.68 -19.48 -1.81
CA ILE A 57 18.21 -18.30 -1.14
C ILE A 57 18.59 -17.18 -2.10
N ASN A 58 19.24 -17.51 -3.21
CA ASN A 58 19.77 -16.56 -4.20
C ASN A 58 18.81 -16.34 -5.39
N ARG A 59 17.50 -16.59 -5.21
CA ARG A 59 16.50 -16.19 -6.20
C ARG A 59 16.31 -14.67 -6.18
N ASP A 60 15.94 -14.10 -7.30
CA ASP A 60 15.44 -12.73 -7.33
C ASP A 60 14.08 -12.66 -6.62
N ARG A 61 13.82 -11.54 -5.95
CA ARG A 61 12.59 -11.31 -5.19
C ARG A 61 11.67 -10.40 -6.01
N PHE A 62 10.46 -10.87 -6.29
CA PHE A 62 9.44 -10.08 -6.98
C PHE A 62 8.31 -9.70 -6.02
N VAL A 63 7.98 -8.41 -5.98
CA VAL A 63 6.89 -7.88 -5.16
C VAL A 63 5.93 -7.11 -6.06
N LEU A 64 4.68 -7.57 -6.12
CA LEU A 64 3.62 -6.89 -6.84
C LEU A 64 2.97 -5.81 -5.96
N SER A 65 3.58 -4.62 -5.89
CA SER A 65 3.07 -3.52 -5.04
C SER A 65 1.61 -3.14 -5.35
N ASN A 66 1.22 -3.16 -6.63
CA ASN A 66 -0.18 -3.00 -7.05
C ASN A 66 -0.97 -4.32 -6.88
N GLY A 67 -1.09 -4.80 -5.65
CA GLY A 67 -1.63 -6.13 -5.34
C GLY A 67 -3.00 -6.46 -5.97
N HIS A 68 -3.82 -5.45 -6.27
CA HIS A 68 -5.10 -5.66 -6.96
C HIS A 68 -4.95 -6.27 -8.38
N GLY A 69 -3.75 -6.17 -8.98
CA GLY A 69 -3.36 -6.82 -10.24
C GLY A 69 -2.86 -8.27 -10.09
N CYS A 70 -3.14 -8.93 -8.97
CA CYS A 70 -2.63 -10.26 -8.61
C CYS A 70 -2.83 -11.36 -9.67
N ALA A 71 -3.89 -11.27 -10.47
CA ALA A 71 -4.12 -12.23 -11.57
C ALA A 71 -2.93 -12.32 -12.53
N LEU A 72 -2.19 -11.23 -12.76
CA LEU A 72 -0.95 -11.24 -13.53
C LEU A 72 0.09 -12.17 -12.91
N GLN A 73 0.33 -12.00 -11.61
CA GLN A 73 1.36 -12.74 -10.88
C GLN A 73 0.98 -14.22 -10.77
N TYR A 74 -0.27 -14.55 -10.48
CA TYR A 74 -0.73 -15.94 -10.42
C TYR A 74 -0.59 -16.65 -11.78
N VAL A 75 -0.93 -15.96 -12.88
CA VAL A 75 -0.73 -16.49 -14.23
C VAL A 75 0.76 -16.77 -14.49
N TYR A 76 1.67 -15.86 -14.13
CA TYR A 76 3.10 -16.12 -14.29
C TYR A 76 3.61 -17.25 -13.40
N LEU A 77 3.15 -17.34 -12.14
CA LEU A 77 3.51 -18.46 -11.25
C LEU A 77 3.09 -19.80 -11.87
N HIS A 78 1.88 -19.88 -12.41
CA HIS A 78 1.41 -21.05 -13.15
C HIS A 78 2.29 -21.37 -14.36
N LEU A 79 2.53 -20.39 -15.24
CA LEU A 79 3.29 -20.59 -16.48
C LEU A 79 4.77 -20.94 -16.23
N LEU A 80 5.36 -20.42 -15.15
CA LEU A 80 6.72 -20.75 -14.73
C LEU A 80 6.80 -22.13 -14.07
N GLY A 81 5.68 -22.75 -13.71
CA GLY A 81 5.64 -24.08 -13.10
C GLY A 81 5.81 -24.09 -11.58
N PHE A 82 5.42 -23.00 -10.90
CA PHE A 82 5.22 -23.05 -9.45
C PHE A 82 4.02 -23.95 -9.11
N ASP A 83 3.82 -24.27 -7.83
CA ASP A 83 2.66 -25.02 -7.34
C ASP A 83 1.37 -24.17 -7.33
N VAL A 84 1.01 -23.68 -8.53
CA VAL A 84 -0.20 -22.97 -8.89
C VAL A 84 -0.72 -23.60 -10.17
N SER A 85 -1.74 -24.45 -10.06
CA SER A 85 -2.32 -25.17 -11.19
C SER A 85 -3.32 -24.32 -11.97
N MET A 86 -3.73 -24.81 -13.14
CA MET A 86 -4.82 -24.19 -13.90
C MET A 86 -6.15 -24.22 -13.12
N ASP A 87 -6.37 -25.24 -12.28
CA ASP A 87 -7.58 -25.31 -11.46
C ASP A 87 -7.53 -24.31 -10.30
N ASP A 88 -6.35 -24.06 -9.72
CA ASP A 88 -6.16 -22.96 -8.76
C ASP A 88 -6.48 -21.61 -9.39
N LEU A 89 -6.09 -21.37 -10.65
CA LEU A 89 -6.46 -20.14 -11.38
C LEU A 89 -7.98 -20.02 -11.59
N LYS A 90 -8.68 -21.13 -11.87
CA LYS A 90 -10.14 -21.14 -11.98
C LYS A 90 -10.83 -20.89 -10.64
N GLN A 91 -10.17 -21.22 -9.52
CA GLN A 91 -10.63 -20.95 -8.16
C GLN A 91 -10.23 -19.54 -7.66
N PHE A 92 -9.89 -18.62 -8.55
CA PHE A 92 -9.56 -17.25 -8.16
C PHE A 92 -10.66 -16.61 -7.31
N ARG A 93 -10.25 -15.99 -6.19
CA ARG A 93 -11.13 -15.35 -5.19
C ARG A 93 -12.15 -16.27 -4.52
N GLN A 94 -12.02 -17.59 -4.66
CA GLN A 94 -12.86 -18.54 -3.94
C GLN A 94 -12.28 -18.84 -2.55
N LEU A 95 -13.15 -19.22 -1.61
CA LEU A 95 -12.76 -19.50 -0.24
C LEU A 95 -11.77 -20.67 -0.19
N GLY A 96 -10.63 -20.48 0.49
CA GLY A 96 -9.59 -21.49 0.64
C GLY A 96 -8.75 -21.75 -0.63
N SER A 97 -8.91 -20.91 -1.66
CA SER A 97 -8.11 -21.00 -2.88
C SER A 97 -6.67 -20.53 -2.66
N LYS A 98 -5.72 -21.13 -3.40
CA LYS A 98 -4.34 -20.64 -3.52
C LYS A 98 -4.23 -19.32 -4.29
N THR A 99 -5.31 -18.78 -4.85
CA THR A 99 -5.32 -17.54 -5.65
C THR A 99 -6.30 -16.52 -5.06
N PRO A 100 -6.00 -15.93 -3.89
CA PRO A 100 -6.85 -14.96 -3.23
C PRO A 100 -7.01 -13.63 -3.99
N GLY A 101 -7.83 -12.73 -3.47
CA GLY A 101 -8.16 -11.46 -4.13
C GLY A 101 -7.02 -10.45 -4.23
N HIS A 102 -5.93 -10.69 -3.51
CA HIS A 102 -4.65 -10.01 -3.50
C HIS A 102 -3.54 -11.04 -3.22
N PRO A 103 -2.26 -10.80 -3.54
CA PRO A 103 -1.19 -11.74 -3.26
C PRO A 103 -1.09 -11.99 -1.76
N GLU A 104 -1.07 -13.25 -1.33
CA GLU A 104 -0.90 -13.65 0.06
C GLU A 104 0.27 -14.65 0.15
N ALA A 105 1.30 -14.33 0.93
CA ALA A 105 2.56 -15.09 0.95
C ALA A 105 2.43 -16.48 1.59
N ASN A 106 1.39 -16.69 2.40
CA ASN A 106 1.14 -17.95 3.08
C ASN A 106 0.33 -18.93 2.23
N ASP A 107 -0.50 -18.43 1.32
CA ASP A 107 -1.47 -19.24 0.57
C ASP A 107 -0.97 -19.62 -0.82
N THR A 108 -0.17 -18.76 -1.45
CA THR A 108 0.28 -18.95 -2.83
C THR A 108 1.80 -19.18 -2.92
N PRO A 109 2.27 -20.38 -3.32
CA PRO A 109 3.68 -20.64 -3.54
C PRO A 109 4.31 -19.70 -4.58
N GLY A 110 5.42 -19.05 -4.22
CA GLY A 110 6.13 -18.09 -5.09
C GLY A 110 5.69 -16.63 -4.91
N ILE A 111 4.70 -16.36 -4.06
CA ILE A 111 4.44 -15.01 -3.54
C ILE A 111 5.43 -14.73 -2.40
N GLU A 112 6.24 -13.70 -2.57
CA GLU A 112 7.21 -13.28 -1.54
C GLU A 112 6.54 -12.57 -0.36
N VAL A 113 5.50 -11.78 -0.65
CA VAL A 113 4.91 -10.82 0.29
C VAL A 113 3.44 -10.63 0.01
N THR A 114 2.65 -10.54 1.07
CA THR A 114 1.24 -10.13 1.01
C THR A 114 1.14 -8.65 0.67
N THR A 115 0.43 -8.29 -0.40
CA THR A 115 0.25 -6.90 -0.87
C THR A 115 -1.22 -6.58 -1.08
N GLY A 116 -1.59 -5.31 -1.27
CA GLY A 116 -2.98 -4.88 -1.43
C GLY A 116 -3.18 -3.41 -1.07
N PRO A 117 -2.77 -2.97 0.13
CA PRO A 117 -2.66 -1.55 0.46
C PRO A 117 -1.62 -0.86 -0.44
N LEU A 118 -2.00 0.22 -1.13
CA LEU A 118 -1.16 0.91 -2.10
C LEU A 118 -0.10 1.82 -1.44
N GLY A 119 1.12 1.85 -1.98
CA GLY A 119 2.16 2.83 -1.62
C GLY A 119 3.49 2.65 -2.37
N GLN A 120 3.85 3.61 -3.23
CA GLN A 120 5.18 3.73 -3.85
C GLN A 120 6.21 4.18 -2.80
N GLY A 121 7.36 3.51 -2.73
CA GLY A 121 8.38 3.76 -1.69
C GLY A 121 8.35 2.75 -0.53
N SER A 122 7.41 1.81 -0.55
CA SER A 122 7.36 0.68 0.40
C SER A 122 8.36 -0.43 0.02
N SER A 123 9.02 -1.02 1.03
CA SER A 123 9.86 -2.22 0.89
C SER A 123 9.59 -3.16 2.06
N ILE A 124 9.94 -4.44 1.92
CA ILE A 124 9.80 -5.43 3.01
C ILE A 124 10.48 -4.93 4.28
N GLU A 125 11.70 -4.42 4.13
CA GLU A 125 12.52 -3.99 5.26
C GLU A 125 11.83 -2.89 6.05
N ILE A 126 11.22 -1.90 5.38
CA ILE A 126 10.61 -0.76 6.07
C ILE A 126 9.17 -1.03 6.53
N VAL A 127 8.42 -1.88 5.82
CA VAL A 127 7.07 -2.30 6.26
C VAL A 127 7.17 -3.15 7.53
N ARG A 128 8.20 -4.00 7.66
CA ARG A 128 8.47 -4.79 8.87
C ARG A 128 8.75 -3.94 10.11
N LYS A 129 9.07 -2.66 9.95
CA LYS A 129 9.27 -1.71 11.06
C LYS A 129 7.96 -1.13 11.59
N GLY A 130 6.80 -1.59 11.10
CA GLY A 130 5.46 -1.20 11.56
C GLY A 130 5.00 0.19 11.12
N GLY A 131 5.92 1.15 11.01
CA GLY A 131 5.69 2.48 10.46
C GLY A 131 6.96 3.06 9.81
N TYR A 132 6.80 3.76 8.70
CA TYR A 132 7.92 4.27 7.89
C TYR A 132 7.51 5.51 7.09
N VAL A 133 8.51 6.34 6.73
CA VAL A 133 8.33 7.48 5.84
C VAL A 133 8.11 6.96 4.42
N LEU A 134 6.92 7.19 3.87
CA LEU A 134 6.56 6.81 2.51
C LEU A 134 6.98 7.88 1.50
N GLN A 135 6.73 9.15 1.84
CA GLN A 135 7.11 10.30 1.04
C GLN A 135 7.72 11.35 1.98
N ASP A 136 8.99 11.64 1.77
CA ASP A 136 9.69 12.68 2.53
C ASP A 136 9.65 14.03 1.81
N ALA A 137 9.81 15.11 2.56
CA ALA A 137 9.94 16.45 2.06
C ALA A 137 10.98 17.21 2.89
N ALA A 138 11.99 17.77 2.21
CA ALA A 138 12.91 18.71 2.84
C ALA A 138 12.11 19.89 3.43
N ASP A 139 12.47 20.31 4.65
CA ASP A 139 11.81 21.40 5.38
C ASP A 139 10.31 21.19 5.68
N ALA A 140 9.87 19.93 5.78
CA ALA A 140 8.51 19.57 6.15
C ALA A 140 8.02 20.41 7.35
N LYS A 141 6.79 20.93 7.24
CA LYS A 141 6.12 21.72 8.29
C LYS A 141 5.09 20.90 9.05
N VAL A 142 4.74 19.73 8.55
CA VAL A 142 3.76 18.81 9.12
C VAL A 142 4.03 17.39 8.63
N ILE A 143 3.67 16.41 9.45
CA ILE A 143 3.66 14.99 9.10
C ILE A 143 2.20 14.52 9.03
N PHE A 144 1.82 13.89 7.94
CA PHE A 144 0.62 13.06 7.88
C PHE A 144 1.01 11.61 8.17
N VAL A 145 0.41 11.00 9.18
CA VAL A 145 0.51 9.57 9.45
C VAL A 145 -0.82 8.90 9.13
N ALA A 146 -0.80 7.82 8.35
CA ALA A 146 -2.03 7.15 7.92
C ALA A 146 -1.82 5.64 7.76
N THR A 147 -2.92 4.92 7.65
CA THR A 147 -2.97 3.46 7.48
C THR A 147 -3.84 3.10 6.28
N GLY A 148 -3.63 1.92 5.71
CA GLY A 148 -4.51 1.37 4.67
C GLY A 148 -4.80 2.33 3.50
N SER A 149 -6.09 2.55 3.24
CA SER A 149 -6.58 3.42 2.16
C SER A 149 -6.21 4.89 2.34
N GLU A 150 -6.11 5.37 3.58
CA GLU A 150 -5.89 6.79 3.90
C GLU A 150 -4.47 7.24 3.60
N VAL A 151 -3.53 6.31 3.40
CA VAL A 151 -2.17 6.62 2.94
C VAL A 151 -2.20 7.35 1.58
N SER A 152 -3.06 6.91 0.66
CA SER A 152 -3.21 7.58 -0.64
C SER A 152 -3.78 8.99 -0.52
N LEU A 153 -4.73 9.17 0.40
CA LEU A 153 -5.32 10.46 0.73
C LEU A 153 -4.27 11.40 1.35
N ALA A 154 -3.41 10.90 2.23
CA ALA A 154 -2.32 11.66 2.82
C ALA A 154 -1.30 12.12 1.77
N VAL A 155 -0.98 11.27 0.78
CA VAL A 155 -0.15 11.64 -0.38
C VAL A 155 -0.79 12.75 -1.21
N ASP A 156 -2.09 12.66 -1.47
CA ASP A 156 -2.79 13.70 -2.24
C ASP A 156 -2.91 15.02 -1.45
N ALA A 157 -3.09 14.96 -0.13
CA ALA A 157 -3.05 16.12 0.74
C ALA A 157 -1.66 16.78 0.75
N ALA A 158 -0.59 15.98 0.81
CA ALA A 158 0.78 16.48 0.74
C ALA A 158 1.09 17.18 -0.60
N LYS A 159 0.59 16.64 -1.73
CA LYS A 159 0.71 17.30 -3.04
C LYS A 159 -0.02 18.64 -3.08
N LYS A 160 -1.23 18.72 -2.51
CA LYS A 160 -1.99 19.97 -2.42
C LYS A 160 -1.27 21.02 -1.58
N LEU A 161 -0.77 20.65 -0.40
CA LEU A 161 0.05 21.54 0.43
C LEU A 161 1.33 22.00 -0.28
N ALA A 162 2.01 21.10 -0.99
CA ALA A 162 3.21 21.44 -1.75
C ALA A 162 2.92 22.48 -2.85
N ALA A 163 1.74 22.41 -3.50
CA ALA A 163 1.31 23.42 -4.47
C ALA A 163 1.06 24.81 -3.83
N GLU A 164 0.83 24.86 -2.51
CA GLU A 164 0.71 26.07 -1.71
C GLU A 164 2.05 26.50 -1.06
N GLY A 165 3.15 25.80 -1.35
CA GLY A 165 4.48 26.07 -0.77
C GLY A 165 4.69 25.52 0.64
N VAL A 166 3.80 24.63 1.11
CA VAL A 166 3.92 23.98 2.43
C VAL A 166 4.40 22.54 2.23
N ALA A 167 5.64 22.26 2.63
CA ALA A 167 6.18 20.92 2.60
C ALA A 167 5.52 20.03 3.67
N ALA A 168 5.11 18.82 3.30
CA ALA A 168 4.53 17.83 4.21
C ALA A 168 5.17 16.46 3.99
N ARG A 169 5.50 15.77 5.09
CA ARG A 169 5.95 14.37 5.09
C ARG A 169 4.75 13.45 5.21
N VAL A 170 4.80 12.29 4.54
CA VAL A 170 3.80 11.23 4.65
C VAL A 170 4.44 9.97 5.25
N VAL A 171 3.83 9.48 6.32
CA VAL A 171 4.18 8.25 7.03
C VAL A 171 3.06 7.23 6.82
N SER A 172 3.44 6.00 6.46
CA SER A 172 2.55 4.85 6.49
C SER A 172 2.81 4.06 7.77
N MET A 173 1.76 3.74 8.53
CA MET A 173 1.88 3.04 9.81
C MET A 173 0.98 1.77 9.87
N PRO A 174 1.25 0.75 9.05
CA PRO A 174 0.41 -0.46 8.98
C PRO A 174 0.29 -1.25 10.30
N CYS A 175 1.24 -1.14 11.23
CA CYS A 175 1.17 -1.85 12.52
C CYS A 175 1.86 -1.04 13.63
N THR A 176 1.07 -0.57 14.58
CA THR A 176 1.53 0.25 15.71
C THR A 176 2.37 -0.55 16.70
N GLU A 177 2.09 -1.83 16.89
CA GLU A 177 2.82 -2.73 17.80
C GLU A 177 4.25 -2.97 17.29
N LEU A 178 4.40 -3.32 16.01
CA LEU A 178 5.72 -3.47 15.40
C LEU A 178 6.50 -2.15 15.39
N TYR A 179 5.81 -1.01 15.25
CA TYR A 179 6.44 0.30 15.33
C TYR A 179 6.91 0.62 16.75
N ASP A 180 6.11 0.30 17.76
CA ASP A 180 6.43 0.49 19.18
C ASP A 180 7.69 -0.29 19.60
N GLU A 181 7.89 -1.49 19.04
CA GLU A 181 9.07 -2.35 19.25
C GLU A 181 10.37 -1.78 18.65
N GLN A 182 10.30 -0.79 17.75
CA GLN A 182 11.48 -0.19 17.14
C GLN A 182 12.26 0.68 18.13
N SER A 183 13.55 0.89 17.85
CA SER A 183 14.38 1.77 18.67
C SER A 183 13.85 3.21 18.68
N GLU A 184 14.06 3.93 19.78
CA GLU A 184 13.70 5.35 19.89
C GLU A 184 14.33 6.20 18.78
N GLU A 185 15.57 5.85 18.40
CA GLU A 185 16.27 6.51 17.31
C GLU A 185 15.54 6.34 15.98
N TYR A 186 15.07 5.12 15.67
CA TYR A 186 14.25 4.88 14.48
C TYR A 186 12.91 5.61 14.55
N LYS A 187 12.20 5.55 15.67
CA LYS A 187 10.91 6.23 15.83
C LYS A 187 11.03 7.75 15.58
N LYS A 188 12.12 8.38 16.02
CA LYS A 188 12.43 9.79 15.76
C LYS A 188 12.73 10.10 14.28
N THR A 189 13.21 9.13 13.50
CA THR A 189 13.34 9.31 12.03
C THR A 189 11.99 9.32 11.33
N VAL A 190 10.99 8.63 11.87
CA VAL A 190 9.65 8.51 11.28
C VAL A 190 8.75 9.67 11.74
N LEU A 191 8.57 9.81 13.05
CA LEU A 191 7.83 10.90 13.69
C LEU A 191 8.82 11.89 14.31
N SER A 192 9.35 12.78 13.47
CA SER A 192 10.42 13.70 13.88
C SER A 192 9.95 14.75 14.88
N ALA A 193 10.75 14.94 15.93
CA ALA A 193 10.52 15.95 16.95
C ALA A 193 10.43 17.36 16.34
N GLY A 194 9.60 18.21 16.93
CA GLY A 194 9.40 19.59 16.47
C GLY A 194 8.45 19.75 15.28
N LEU A 195 7.96 18.65 14.68
CA LEU A 195 6.95 18.69 13.61
C LEU A 195 5.57 18.29 14.13
N PRO A 196 4.52 19.08 13.83
CA PRO A 196 3.16 18.63 14.10
C PRO A 196 2.83 17.39 13.28
N VAL A 197 2.03 16.50 13.87
CA VAL A 197 1.68 15.20 13.29
C VAL A 197 0.18 15.06 13.28
N ILE A 198 -0.38 14.70 12.13
CA ILE A 198 -1.81 14.53 11.92
C ILE A 198 -2.08 13.09 11.51
N ALA A 199 -2.81 12.35 12.34
CA ALA A 199 -3.28 11.01 12.00
C ALA A 199 -4.52 11.07 11.10
N ILE A 200 -4.57 10.20 10.09
CA ILE A 200 -5.71 10.05 9.18
C ILE A 200 -6.07 8.57 9.09
N GLU A 201 -7.26 8.22 9.58
CA GLU A 201 -7.78 6.85 9.52
C GLU A 201 -9.31 6.86 9.48
N SER A 202 -9.93 6.06 8.61
CA SER A 202 -11.39 5.95 8.52
C SER A 202 -12.02 5.07 9.61
N LEU A 203 -11.53 5.18 10.84
CA LEU A 203 -12.02 4.52 12.05
C LEU A 203 -11.98 5.50 13.24
N GLY A 204 -12.24 4.99 14.44
CA GLY A 204 -12.11 5.76 15.67
C GLY A 204 -10.71 6.33 15.85
N ALA A 205 -10.60 7.57 16.32
CA ALA A 205 -9.32 8.24 16.57
C ALA A 205 -8.62 7.77 17.86
N TRP A 206 -9.18 6.79 18.58
CA TRP A 206 -8.64 6.30 19.85
C TRP A 206 -7.32 5.57 19.64
N GLY A 207 -6.32 5.87 20.46
CA GLY A 207 -4.97 5.33 20.37
C GLY A 207 -4.03 6.19 19.51
N TRP A 208 -4.56 6.97 18.56
CA TRP A 208 -3.76 7.84 17.70
C TRP A 208 -3.10 9.00 18.44
N GLU A 209 -3.56 9.36 19.63
CA GLU A 209 -2.88 10.31 20.52
C GLU A 209 -1.46 9.87 20.89
N ARG A 210 -1.15 8.57 20.82
CA ARG A 210 0.20 8.04 21.01
C ARG A 210 1.15 8.33 19.84
N TYR A 211 0.62 8.70 18.68
CA TYR A 211 1.38 8.87 17.42
C TYR A 211 1.10 10.20 16.70
N SER A 212 0.18 11.03 17.21
CA SER A 212 -0.24 12.26 16.54
C SER A 212 -0.70 13.36 17.51
N HIS A 213 -0.53 14.60 17.08
CA HIS A 213 -1.00 15.80 17.78
C HIS A 213 -2.46 16.14 17.47
N ALA A 214 -2.94 15.70 16.31
CA ALA A 214 -4.31 15.91 15.87
C ALA A 214 -4.76 14.74 14.99
N GLN A 215 -6.07 14.48 14.98
CA GLN A 215 -6.63 13.33 14.27
C GLN A 215 -7.72 13.77 13.29
N ILE A 216 -7.81 13.00 12.21
CA ILE A 216 -8.92 12.95 11.25
C ILE A 216 -9.40 11.51 11.26
N GLY A 217 -10.60 11.30 11.80
CA GLY A 217 -11.22 9.99 11.88
C GLY A 217 -12.68 10.12 12.29
N MET A 218 -13.32 8.98 12.50
CA MET A 218 -14.74 8.87 12.79
C MET A 218 -15.00 8.93 14.30
N THR A 219 -15.97 9.74 14.73
CA THR A 219 -16.42 9.83 16.12
C THR A 219 -17.82 9.26 16.34
N THR A 220 -18.44 8.73 15.29
CA THR A 220 -19.77 8.12 15.29
C THR A 220 -19.75 6.81 14.50
N PHE A 221 -20.85 6.06 14.55
CA PHE A 221 -21.05 4.94 13.62
C PHE A 221 -21.05 5.39 12.15
N GLY A 222 -20.88 4.42 11.26
CA GLY A 222 -20.96 4.61 9.81
C GLY A 222 -22.36 4.93 9.30
N ALA A 223 -22.49 5.03 7.98
CA ALA A 223 -23.76 5.26 7.31
C ALA A 223 -23.80 4.52 5.96
N SER A 224 -25.00 4.31 5.42
CA SER A 224 -25.20 3.69 4.11
C SER A 224 -25.31 4.77 3.02
N ALA A 225 -24.27 4.89 2.19
CA ALA A 225 -24.19 5.76 1.02
C ALA A 225 -22.92 5.42 0.21
N PRO A 226 -22.76 5.92 -1.03
CA PRO A 226 -21.50 5.80 -1.77
C PRO A 226 -20.31 6.37 -0.98
N ILE A 227 -19.14 5.73 -1.09
CA ILE A 227 -17.94 6.07 -0.30
C ILE A 227 -17.52 7.53 -0.42
N LYS A 228 -17.66 8.12 -1.62
CA LYS A 228 -17.32 9.53 -1.86
C LYS A 228 -18.17 10.47 -1.00
N ASP A 229 -19.46 10.19 -0.87
CA ASP A 229 -20.37 11.01 -0.07
C ASP A 229 -20.11 10.81 1.42
N LEU A 230 -19.78 9.59 1.84
CA LEU A 230 -19.39 9.29 3.21
C LEU A 230 -18.10 9.97 3.62
N TYR A 231 -17.07 9.94 2.76
CA TYR A 231 -15.77 10.59 3.02
C TYR A 231 -15.94 12.11 3.15
N ASN A 232 -16.79 12.72 2.32
CA ASN A 232 -17.17 14.12 2.47
C ASN A 232 -17.90 14.38 3.79
N LYS A 233 -18.90 13.55 4.14
CA LYS A 233 -19.66 13.68 5.39
C LYS A 233 -18.78 13.59 6.64
N PHE A 234 -17.83 12.65 6.65
CA PHE A 234 -16.94 12.42 7.80
C PHE A 234 -15.66 13.26 7.77
N ASN A 235 -15.50 14.15 6.78
CA ASN A 235 -14.30 14.98 6.58
C ASN A 235 -13.00 14.15 6.44
N ILE A 236 -13.09 12.95 5.85
CA ILE A 236 -11.94 12.11 5.52
C ILE A 236 -11.63 12.37 4.04
N THR A 237 -11.13 13.58 3.75
CA THR A 237 -10.77 14.00 2.39
C THR A 237 -9.42 14.70 2.40
N ALA A 238 -8.74 14.73 1.24
CA ALA A 238 -7.48 15.46 1.11
C ALA A 238 -7.65 16.97 1.42
N ASP A 239 -8.79 17.57 1.06
CA ASP A 239 -9.07 18.98 1.36
C ASP A 239 -9.26 19.23 2.86
N ALA A 240 -9.95 18.32 3.56
CA ALA A 240 -10.06 18.40 5.01
C ALA A 240 -8.71 18.23 5.70
N ALA A 241 -7.84 17.34 5.19
CA ALA A 241 -6.48 17.15 5.69
C ALA A 241 -5.61 18.40 5.50
N VAL A 242 -5.66 19.04 4.33
CA VAL A 242 -4.99 20.33 4.06
C VAL A 242 -5.48 21.42 5.02
N ALA A 243 -6.80 21.56 5.17
CA ALA A 243 -7.39 22.56 6.07
C ALA A 243 -7.02 22.31 7.55
N LYS A 244 -6.93 21.05 7.97
CA LYS A 244 -6.47 20.67 9.31
C LYS A 244 -4.98 20.98 9.49
N ALA A 245 -4.14 20.69 8.50
CA ALA A 245 -2.72 20.99 8.53
C ALA A 245 -2.45 22.47 8.77
N HIS A 246 -3.10 23.37 8.03
CA HIS A 246 -2.97 24.82 8.25
C HIS A 246 -3.31 25.24 9.69
N LYS A 247 -4.40 24.70 10.26
CA LYS A 247 -4.81 25.00 11.64
C LYS A 247 -3.79 24.50 12.66
N VAL A 248 -3.27 23.29 12.48
CA VAL A 248 -2.32 22.67 13.42
C VAL A 248 -0.96 23.38 13.35
N ILE A 249 -0.47 23.69 12.14
CA ILE A 249 0.76 24.47 11.94
C ILE A 249 0.63 25.83 12.61
N ALA A 250 -0.44 26.58 12.35
CA ALA A 250 -0.68 27.88 12.96
C ALA A 250 -0.80 27.80 14.50
N HIS A 251 -1.42 26.75 15.02
CA HIS A 251 -1.52 26.53 16.46
C HIS A 251 -0.14 26.39 17.11
N PHE A 252 0.71 25.50 16.60
CA PHE A 252 2.02 25.28 17.20
C PHE A 252 3.02 26.41 16.94
N GLN A 253 2.88 27.14 15.84
CA GLN A 253 3.60 28.40 15.64
C GLN A 253 3.25 29.42 16.73
N LYS A 254 1.98 29.53 17.10
CA LYS A 254 1.52 30.42 18.18
C LYS A 254 2.01 29.95 19.57
N VAL A 255 2.00 28.65 19.82
CA VAL A 255 2.48 28.05 21.07
C VAL A 255 4.00 28.16 21.21
N GLY A 256 4.73 28.19 20.09
CA GLY A 256 6.19 28.36 20.05
C GLY A 256 6.97 27.06 20.26
N TYR A 257 6.30 25.94 20.50
CA TYR A 257 6.90 24.60 20.55
C TYR A 257 5.89 23.54 20.11
N VAL A 258 6.38 22.40 19.62
CA VAL A 258 5.60 21.20 19.35
C VAL A 258 6.02 20.14 20.37
N PRO A 259 5.11 19.59 21.19
CA PRO A 259 5.43 18.51 22.12
C PRO A 259 6.03 17.29 21.40
N GLU A 260 6.89 16.53 22.08
CA GLU A 260 7.29 15.22 21.55
C GLU A 260 6.17 14.20 21.76
N ILE A 261 6.02 13.31 20.78
CA ILE A 261 5.06 12.21 20.81
C ILE A 261 5.80 10.93 21.21
N GLY A 262 5.16 10.06 22.02
CA GLY A 262 5.71 8.74 22.32
C GLY A 262 6.73 8.69 23.46
N LEU A 263 6.76 9.70 24.34
CA LEU A 263 7.59 9.65 25.55
C LEU A 263 7.08 8.54 26.51
N SER A 264 7.78 7.41 26.53
CA SER A 264 7.80 6.54 27.71
C SER A 264 8.87 7.06 28.66
N LEU A 265 8.43 7.73 29.73
CA LEU A 265 9.28 7.98 30.91
C LEU A 265 9.55 6.68 31.66
#